data_AF-A0A966Q5V4-F1
#
_entry.id   AF-A0A966Q5V4-F1
#
_cell.length_a   1.000
_cell.length_b   1.000
_cell.length_c   1.000
_cell.angle_alpha   90.00
_cell.angle_beta   90.00
_cell.angle_gamma   90.00
#
_symmetry.space_group_name_H-M   'P 1'
#
loop_
_entity.id
_entity.type
_entity.pdbx_description
1 polymer ?
#
loop_
_entity_poly.entity_id
_entity_poly.type
_entity_poly.pdbx_seq_one_letter_code
_entity_poly.pdbx_strand_id
1 'polypeptide(L)'
;MSSSMAPDFLTELLHARSPSGYEAEAQAVFDRHVKGHADLYEKDSMGNRIATLNPKGDPTVMLAGHMDELGLMIIFVNNDGFLYFDTIGGHDLSVISGRRVVIQTANGPVLGVTGKRAVHLMEDEDRKKVPKKHEMWIDIGAKSKAEALKRVAIGDVATYDHELQMLGGSLATARAFDNKVGAYVVGETLVRLAKEKKLAAKVVSVATAQEEIGVRGATTSAYAIHPHLAVAVDVGHATDHPDCDNRKYGETKLGGGPILCRGANINPEIFSRLQKAAEKLKIPYQVEADPRPTGTDARAIQMVRGGVATGLVSIPLRYMHTPSEVVDLKDVERCVQLLNVGKSTLFNAVTRTRKAQAANYPFCTIEPNVGMVTVPDSRLDWLAKMSGSEKILPASIELVDIAGLVKGASQGEGLGNQFLTHIREVDAIIQVVRCFEDADIHHVTGTVDPLRDIETIVTELVLADLGSVTKRLEKPGKAAKQGDATAKAELALLARLKQHLDKGVPALTLEMNDDEKKLLKGFFLLTSKPT
;
A
#
# COMPACT_ATOMS: atom_id res chain seq x y z
N MET A 1 4.88 0.76 -19.58
CA MET A 1 4.19 -0.40 -18.97
C MET A 1 4.88 -0.64 -17.63
N SER A 2 4.30 -0.71 -16.43
CA SER A 2 2.92 -0.65 -15.93
C SER A 2 2.98 -0.23 -14.44
N SER A 3 2.29 0.83 -14.04
CA SER A 3 1.93 1.07 -12.62
C SER A 3 0.48 0.67 -12.34
N SER A 4 -0.05 -0.25 -13.16
CA SER A 4 -1.47 -0.58 -13.30
C SER A 4 -1.79 -2.02 -12.88
N MET A 5 -0.88 -2.69 -12.17
CA MET A 5 -1.05 -4.08 -11.75
C MET A 5 -1.21 -4.13 -10.24
N ALA A 6 -2.17 -4.92 -9.76
CA ALA A 6 -2.29 -5.22 -8.34
C ALA A 6 -1.07 -6.04 -7.88
N PRO A 7 -0.65 -5.91 -6.60
CA PRO A 7 0.41 -6.73 -6.02
C PRO A 7 0.10 -8.23 -6.14
N ASP A 8 1.13 -9.06 -6.32
CA ASP A 8 0.97 -10.51 -6.48
C ASP A 8 0.29 -11.14 -5.26
N PHE A 9 0.66 -10.72 -4.05
CA PHE A 9 0.03 -11.19 -2.81
C PHE A 9 -1.48 -10.91 -2.79
N LEU A 10 -1.90 -9.69 -3.13
CA LEU A 10 -3.33 -9.32 -3.22
C LEU A 10 -4.04 -10.12 -4.32
N THR A 11 -3.39 -10.27 -5.48
CA THR A 11 -3.94 -11.00 -6.63
C THR A 11 -4.17 -12.47 -6.29
N GLU A 12 -3.20 -13.12 -5.67
CA GLU A 12 -3.31 -14.52 -5.22
C GLU A 12 -4.39 -14.70 -4.15
N LEU A 13 -4.52 -13.75 -3.20
CA LEU A 13 -5.58 -13.78 -2.19
C LEU A 13 -6.96 -13.70 -2.84
N LEU A 14 -7.18 -12.74 -3.73
CA LEU A 14 -8.45 -12.56 -4.44
C LEU A 14 -8.79 -13.74 -5.35
N HIS A 15 -7.77 -14.41 -5.92
CA HIS A 15 -7.97 -15.62 -6.69
C HIS A 15 -8.34 -16.83 -5.82
N ALA A 16 -7.76 -16.97 -4.62
CA ALA A 16 -8.10 -18.02 -3.67
C ALA A 16 -9.60 -18.00 -3.30
N ARG A 17 -10.18 -19.15 -3.01
CA ARG A 17 -11.58 -19.29 -2.59
C ARG A 17 -11.63 -19.61 -1.10
N SER A 18 -12.31 -18.78 -0.33
CA SER A 18 -12.30 -18.85 1.14
C SER A 18 -13.64 -18.51 1.79
N PRO A 19 -14.77 -19.17 1.46
CA PRO A 19 -15.99 -19.00 2.24
C PRO A 19 -15.74 -19.17 3.74
N SER A 20 -16.48 -18.48 4.60
CA SER A 20 -16.33 -18.62 6.06
C SER A 20 -16.44 -20.10 6.50
N GLY A 21 -15.42 -20.57 7.20
CA GLY A 21 -15.24 -21.97 7.62
C GLY A 21 -14.46 -22.85 6.62
N TYR A 22 -14.13 -22.32 5.45
CA TYR A 22 -13.46 -23.01 4.33
C TYR A 22 -12.28 -22.18 3.79
N GLU A 23 -11.56 -21.47 4.66
CA GLU A 23 -10.56 -20.46 4.27
C GLU A 23 -9.21 -21.04 3.80
N ALA A 24 -9.11 -22.36 3.60
CA ALA A 24 -7.85 -23.07 3.40
C ALA A 24 -6.99 -22.55 2.23
N GLU A 25 -7.60 -22.14 1.11
CA GLU A 25 -6.84 -21.60 -0.02
C GLU A 25 -6.23 -20.24 0.32
N ALA A 26 -7.01 -19.32 0.90
CA ALA A 26 -6.51 -18.00 1.31
C ALA A 26 -5.47 -18.13 2.44
N GLN A 27 -5.64 -19.11 3.32
CA GLN A 27 -4.67 -19.47 4.35
C GLN A 27 -3.33 -19.91 3.76
N ALA A 28 -3.35 -20.71 2.70
CA ALA A 28 -2.13 -21.12 2.01
C ALA A 28 -1.44 -19.93 1.33
N VAL A 29 -2.19 -18.98 0.77
CA VAL A 29 -1.63 -17.74 0.21
C VAL A 29 -0.95 -16.92 1.31
N PHE A 30 -1.65 -16.65 2.42
CA PHE A 30 -1.09 -15.87 3.52
C PHE A 30 0.13 -16.56 4.16
N ASP A 31 0.10 -17.89 4.30
CA ASP A 31 1.25 -18.69 4.74
C ASP A 31 2.47 -18.46 3.82
N ARG A 32 2.29 -18.45 2.49
CA ARG A 32 3.39 -18.24 1.52
C ARG A 32 4.01 -16.85 1.60
N HIS A 33 3.17 -15.81 1.68
CA HIS A 33 3.62 -14.43 1.58
C HIS A 33 4.10 -13.83 2.90
N VAL A 34 3.62 -14.31 4.05
CA VAL A 34 3.87 -13.64 5.34
C VAL A 34 4.78 -14.44 6.28
N LYS A 35 4.73 -15.78 6.23
CA LYS A 35 5.42 -16.64 7.22
C LYS A 35 6.93 -16.42 7.28
N GLY A 36 7.59 -16.23 6.12
CA GLY A 36 9.04 -16.05 6.05
C GLY A 36 9.55 -14.78 6.74
N HIS A 37 8.66 -13.81 6.98
CA HIS A 37 9.00 -12.49 7.50
C HIS A 37 8.73 -12.33 9.00
N ALA A 38 8.06 -13.29 9.64
CA ALA A 38 7.69 -13.19 11.05
C ALA A 38 8.75 -13.80 11.97
N ASP A 39 9.02 -13.18 13.12
CA ASP A 39 9.86 -13.75 14.18
C ASP A 39 9.18 -14.96 14.85
N LEU A 40 7.84 -14.95 14.89
CA LEU A 40 7.00 -16.04 15.38
C LEU A 40 5.75 -16.13 14.49
N TYR A 41 5.44 -17.33 14.03
CA TYR A 41 4.27 -17.60 13.20
C TYR A 41 3.43 -18.74 13.78
N GLU A 42 2.19 -18.43 14.12
CA GLU A 42 1.26 -19.32 14.81
C GLU A 42 -0.02 -19.51 14.02
N LYS A 43 -0.70 -20.63 14.30
CA LYS A 43 -2.01 -20.98 13.75
C LYS A 43 -2.88 -21.42 14.93
N ASP A 44 -4.16 -21.10 14.89
CA ASP A 44 -5.10 -21.58 15.90
C ASP A 44 -6.16 -22.53 15.34
N SER A 45 -7.00 -23.06 16.23
CA SER A 45 -8.06 -24.00 15.88
C SER A 45 -9.19 -23.40 15.04
N MET A 46 -9.31 -22.07 14.99
CA MET A 46 -10.28 -21.38 14.15
C MET A 46 -9.77 -21.18 12.72
N GLY A 47 -8.47 -21.41 12.48
CA GLY A 47 -7.83 -21.23 11.19
C GLY A 47 -7.20 -19.86 11.01
N ASN A 48 -7.09 -19.04 12.07
CA ASN A 48 -6.40 -17.75 11.98
C ASN A 48 -4.92 -17.96 11.64
N ARG A 49 -4.32 -16.96 10.96
CA ARG A 49 -2.86 -16.88 10.73
C ARG A 49 -2.30 -15.71 11.50
N ILE A 50 -1.41 -16.01 12.46
CA ILE A 50 -0.91 -15.05 13.44
C ILE A 50 0.59 -14.90 13.23
N ALA A 51 1.00 -13.77 12.66
CA ALA A 51 2.39 -13.44 12.41
C ALA A 51 2.84 -12.35 13.38
N THR A 52 3.93 -12.59 14.12
CA THR A 52 4.45 -11.68 15.13
C THR A 52 5.85 -11.21 14.78
N LEU A 53 6.07 -9.90 14.90
CA LEU A 53 7.38 -9.27 14.97
C LEU A 53 7.68 -8.80 16.38
N ASN A 54 8.94 -8.92 16.77
CA ASN A 54 9.46 -8.55 18.08
C ASN A 54 8.61 -9.13 19.23
N PRO A 55 8.58 -10.47 19.42
CA PRO A 55 7.69 -11.13 20.38
C PRO A 55 7.92 -10.72 21.84
N LYS A 56 9.07 -10.11 22.15
CA LYS A 56 9.43 -9.57 23.48
C LYS A 56 9.15 -8.06 23.62
N GLY A 57 8.65 -7.43 22.57
CA GLY A 57 8.35 -6.00 22.53
C GLY A 57 7.15 -5.59 23.36
N ASP A 58 7.07 -4.30 23.65
CA ASP A 58 6.00 -3.68 24.42
C ASP A 58 5.77 -2.23 23.92
N PRO A 59 4.52 -1.78 23.71
CA PRO A 59 3.25 -2.50 23.90
C PRO A 59 3.02 -3.62 22.86
N THR A 60 2.01 -4.45 23.10
CA THR A 60 1.50 -5.40 22.10
C THR A 60 0.44 -4.72 21.22
N VAL A 61 0.72 -4.67 19.92
CA VAL A 61 -0.10 -4.08 18.86
C VAL A 61 -0.64 -5.18 17.96
N MET A 62 -1.95 -5.32 17.86
CA MET A 62 -2.60 -6.26 16.95
C MET A 62 -3.13 -5.53 15.71
N LEU A 63 -2.83 -6.02 14.52
CA LEU A 63 -3.42 -5.61 13.26
C LEU A 63 -4.24 -6.79 12.74
N ALA A 64 -5.53 -6.61 12.47
CA ALA A 64 -6.42 -7.70 12.07
C ALA A 64 -7.18 -7.37 10.79
N GLY A 65 -7.22 -8.28 9.83
CA GLY A 65 -8.08 -8.21 8.65
C GLY A 65 -8.51 -9.62 8.26
N HIS A 66 -9.76 -9.79 7.83
CA HIS A 66 -10.30 -11.13 7.66
C HIS A 66 -10.10 -11.67 6.25
N MET A 67 -9.95 -12.99 6.16
CA MET A 67 -9.64 -13.69 4.92
C MET A 67 -10.81 -14.46 4.36
N ASP A 68 -11.84 -14.67 5.17
CA ASP A 68 -13.07 -15.28 4.69
C ASP A 68 -13.81 -14.33 3.76
N GLU A 69 -14.54 -14.92 2.83
CA GLU A 69 -15.45 -14.25 1.92
C GLU A 69 -16.85 -14.84 2.06
N LEU A 70 -17.84 -14.14 1.51
CA LEU A 70 -19.17 -14.68 1.34
C LEU A 70 -19.19 -15.92 0.43
N GLY A 71 -20.09 -16.86 0.70
CA GLY A 71 -20.23 -18.08 -0.10
C GLY A 71 -21.64 -18.64 -0.14
N LEU A 72 -21.81 -19.75 -0.86
CA LEU A 72 -23.03 -20.55 -0.91
C LEU A 72 -22.70 -21.97 -0.43
N MET A 73 -23.56 -22.60 0.36
CA MET A 73 -23.37 -23.97 0.82
C MET A 73 -24.46 -24.87 0.24
N ILE A 74 -24.07 -25.96 -0.41
CA ILE A 74 -25.02 -26.91 -0.99
C ILE A 74 -25.73 -27.67 0.13
N ILE A 75 -27.05 -27.54 0.22
CA ILE A 75 -27.87 -28.18 1.26
C ILE A 75 -28.78 -29.29 0.70
N PHE A 76 -29.04 -29.29 -0.61
CA PHE A 76 -29.93 -30.27 -1.22
C PHE A 76 -29.63 -30.45 -2.71
N VAL A 77 -29.85 -31.68 -3.21
CA VAL A 77 -29.80 -32.00 -4.65
C VAL A 77 -31.12 -32.65 -5.03
N ASN A 78 -31.81 -32.06 -6.01
CA ASN A 78 -33.09 -32.56 -6.48
C ASN A 78 -32.92 -33.74 -7.45
N ASN A 79 -34.02 -34.37 -7.86
CA ASN A 79 -34.00 -35.56 -8.72
C ASN A 79 -33.39 -35.31 -10.10
N ASP A 80 -33.51 -34.09 -10.62
CA ASP A 80 -33.02 -33.69 -11.94
C ASP A 80 -31.54 -33.28 -11.93
N GLY A 81 -30.91 -33.16 -10.75
CA GLY A 81 -29.49 -32.83 -10.61
C GLY A 81 -29.19 -31.36 -10.32
N PHE A 82 -30.20 -30.52 -10.06
CA PHE A 82 -30.00 -29.15 -9.61
C PHE A 82 -29.65 -29.10 -8.13
N LEU A 83 -28.73 -28.18 -7.78
CA LEU A 83 -28.22 -28.02 -6.42
C LEU A 83 -28.90 -26.82 -5.76
N TYR A 84 -29.44 -27.02 -4.57
CA TYR A 84 -30.03 -25.97 -3.75
C TYR A 84 -29.09 -25.64 -2.61
N PHE A 85 -29.05 -24.38 -2.23
CA PHE A 85 -28.04 -23.85 -1.32
C PHE A 85 -28.63 -22.94 -0.24
N ASP A 86 -27.88 -22.77 0.84
CA ASP A 86 -28.00 -21.64 1.76
C ASP A 86 -26.81 -20.68 1.58
N THR A 87 -26.91 -19.47 2.14
CA THR A 87 -25.85 -18.47 2.07
C THR A 87 -24.92 -18.56 3.28
N ILE A 88 -23.61 -18.48 3.02
CA ILE A 88 -22.58 -18.21 4.02
C ILE A 88 -22.37 -16.70 4.03
N GLY A 89 -22.63 -16.08 5.18
CA GLY A 89 -22.66 -14.62 5.35
C GLY A 89 -23.87 -13.93 4.70
N GLY A 90 -23.85 -12.59 4.69
CA GLY A 90 -24.99 -11.76 4.30
C GLY A 90 -25.00 -11.35 2.82
N HIS A 91 -25.73 -12.08 1.97
CA HIS A 91 -25.86 -11.75 0.54
C HIS A 91 -27.06 -10.89 0.22
N ASP A 92 -26.92 -10.01 -0.78
CA ASP A 92 -28.07 -9.50 -1.53
C ASP A 92 -28.64 -10.60 -2.45
N LEU A 93 -29.79 -11.15 -2.07
CA LEU A 93 -30.46 -12.23 -2.80
C LEU A 93 -30.90 -11.82 -4.22
N SER A 94 -31.02 -10.52 -4.51
CA SER A 94 -31.46 -10.04 -5.82
C SER A 94 -30.41 -10.23 -6.91
N VAL A 95 -29.12 -10.30 -6.55
CA VAL A 95 -27.99 -10.35 -7.50
C VAL A 95 -27.37 -11.74 -7.67
N ILE A 96 -27.84 -12.74 -6.92
CA ILE A 96 -27.29 -14.11 -6.94
C ILE A 96 -27.55 -14.79 -8.28
N SER A 97 -28.74 -14.65 -8.87
CA SER A 97 -29.13 -15.40 -10.07
C SER A 97 -28.37 -14.98 -11.33
N GLY A 98 -28.02 -15.94 -12.18
CA GLY A 98 -27.34 -15.71 -13.46
C GLY A 98 -25.83 -15.52 -13.32
N ARG A 99 -25.23 -15.96 -12.20
CA ARG A 99 -23.81 -15.80 -11.89
C ARG A 99 -23.07 -17.12 -12.06
N ARG A 100 -21.88 -17.05 -12.64
CA ARG A 100 -20.95 -18.18 -12.65
C ARG A 100 -20.42 -18.38 -11.24
N VAL A 101 -20.35 -19.63 -10.81
CA VAL A 101 -19.81 -20.03 -9.51
C VAL A 101 -18.86 -21.20 -9.67
N VAL A 102 -17.94 -21.33 -8.73
CA VAL A 102 -17.05 -22.47 -8.62
C VAL A 102 -17.31 -23.15 -7.28
N ILE A 103 -17.64 -24.44 -7.33
CA ILE A 103 -17.90 -25.28 -6.18
C ILE A 103 -16.59 -25.95 -5.79
N GLN A 104 -16.16 -25.77 -4.54
CA GLN A 104 -15.01 -26.44 -3.95
C GLN A 104 -15.44 -27.84 -3.50
N THR A 105 -14.88 -28.87 -4.12
CA THR A 105 -15.15 -30.28 -3.80
C THR A 105 -13.85 -31.01 -3.48
N ALA A 106 -13.95 -32.16 -2.82
CA ALA A 106 -12.79 -33.01 -2.54
C ALA A 106 -12.05 -33.51 -3.80
N ASN A 107 -12.73 -33.56 -4.95
CA ASN A 107 -12.17 -34.04 -6.22
C ASN A 107 -11.75 -32.90 -7.16
N GLY A 108 -11.69 -31.67 -6.65
CA GLY A 108 -11.36 -30.47 -7.42
C GLY A 108 -12.57 -29.58 -7.73
N PRO A 109 -12.35 -28.43 -8.37
CA PRO A 109 -13.39 -27.44 -8.59
C PRO A 109 -14.44 -27.93 -9.61
N VAL A 110 -15.72 -27.68 -9.31
CA VAL A 110 -16.83 -27.91 -10.24
C VAL A 110 -17.47 -26.58 -10.62
N LEU A 111 -17.53 -26.28 -11.91
CA LEU A 111 -18.17 -25.07 -12.42
C LEU A 111 -19.69 -25.22 -12.38
N GLY A 112 -20.37 -24.12 -12.06
CA GLY A 112 -21.83 -24.02 -12.11
C GLY A 112 -22.32 -22.62 -12.42
N VAL A 113 -23.63 -22.50 -12.62
CA VAL A 113 -24.32 -21.22 -12.81
C VAL A 113 -25.51 -21.16 -11.88
N THR A 114 -25.64 -20.09 -11.11
CA THR A 114 -26.84 -19.86 -10.31
C THR A 114 -28.03 -19.52 -11.21
N GLY A 115 -29.18 -20.12 -10.91
CA GLY A 115 -30.41 -19.96 -11.67
C GLY A 115 -31.58 -19.59 -10.77
N LYS A 116 -32.58 -18.97 -11.40
CA LYS A 116 -33.94 -18.83 -10.88
C LYS A 116 -34.91 -18.95 -12.06
N ARG A 117 -36.21 -19.05 -11.76
CA ARG A 117 -37.25 -19.04 -12.81
C ARG A 117 -37.10 -17.79 -13.69
N ALA A 118 -37.21 -17.94 -15.01
CA ALA A 118 -37.08 -16.81 -15.93
C ALA A 118 -38.24 -15.82 -15.78
N VAL A 119 -37.96 -14.53 -15.98
CA VAL A 119 -38.95 -13.43 -15.78
C VAL A 119 -40.22 -13.59 -16.63
N HIS A 120 -40.08 -14.12 -17.85
CA HIS A 120 -41.20 -14.36 -18.76
C HIS A 120 -42.10 -15.53 -18.35
N LEU A 121 -41.67 -16.34 -17.38
CA LEU A 121 -42.41 -17.47 -16.81
C LEU A 121 -42.95 -17.15 -15.40
N MET A 122 -42.89 -15.88 -14.98
CA MET A 122 -43.40 -15.41 -13.69
C MET A 122 -44.67 -14.61 -13.87
N GLU A 123 -45.56 -14.72 -12.88
CA GLU A 123 -46.70 -13.82 -12.68
C GLU A 123 -46.22 -12.42 -12.28
N ASP A 124 -47.01 -11.40 -12.59
CA ASP A 124 -46.63 -9.99 -12.36
C ASP A 124 -46.35 -9.65 -10.90
N GLU A 125 -47.00 -10.33 -9.95
CA GLU A 125 -46.73 -10.13 -8.52
C GLU A 125 -45.38 -10.70 -8.08
N ASP A 126 -44.96 -11.82 -8.67
CA ASP A 126 -43.70 -12.48 -8.30
C ASP A 126 -42.50 -11.73 -8.88
N ARG A 127 -42.67 -11.04 -10.01
CA ARG A 127 -41.65 -10.17 -10.60
C ARG A 127 -41.21 -9.03 -9.68
N LYS A 128 -42.07 -8.62 -8.72
CA LYS A 128 -41.82 -7.52 -7.79
C LYS A 128 -41.13 -7.97 -6.49
N LYS A 129 -40.99 -9.28 -6.28
CA LYS A 129 -40.45 -9.85 -5.04
C LYS A 129 -38.98 -10.22 -5.22
N VAL A 130 -38.19 -10.03 -4.16
CA VAL A 130 -36.84 -10.59 -4.10
C VAL A 130 -36.95 -12.12 -4.04
N PRO A 131 -36.23 -12.88 -4.89
CA PRO A 131 -36.30 -14.34 -4.89
C PRO A 131 -35.90 -14.91 -3.53
N LYS A 132 -36.65 -15.92 -3.07
CA LYS A 132 -36.29 -16.68 -1.87
C LYS A 132 -35.20 -17.71 -2.22
N LYS A 133 -34.40 -18.09 -1.23
CA LYS A 133 -33.29 -19.05 -1.41
C LYS A 133 -33.72 -20.38 -2.04
N HIS A 134 -34.86 -20.94 -1.63
CA HIS A 134 -35.40 -22.18 -2.19
C HIS A 134 -35.99 -22.05 -3.60
N GLU A 135 -36.08 -20.83 -4.14
CA GLU A 135 -36.50 -20.56 -5.52
C GLU A 135 -35.28 -20.39 -6.44
N MET A 136 -34.07 -20.54 -5.90
CA MET A 136 -32.79 -20.46 -6.59
C MET A 136 -32.04 -21.78 -6.49
N TRP A 137 -31.20 -22.05 -7.49
CA TRP A 137 -30.40 -23.26 -7.57
C TRP A 137 -29.06 -22.98 -8.26
N ILE A 138 -28.15 -23.95 -8.22
CA ILE A 138 -26.94 -23.99 -9.04
C ILE A 138 -27.13 -25.13 -10.05
N ASP A 139 -26.93 -24.81 -11.31
CA ASP A 139 -26.89 -25.77 -12.42
C ASP A 139 -25.43 -26.11 -12.74
N ILE A 140 -25.11 -27.41 -12.70
CA ILE A 140 -23.80 -27.97 -13.05
C ILE A 140 -23.84 -28.82 -14.32
N GLY A 141 -24.99 -28.85 -15.01
CA GLY A 141 -25.25 -29.66 -16.20
C GLY A 141 -25.48 -31.15 -15.93
N ALA A 142 -25.77 -31.54 -14.69
CA ALA A 142 -26.13 -32.92 -14.35
C ALA A 142 -27.55 -33.26 -14.81
N LYS A 143 -27.80 -34.51 -15.21
CA LYS A 143 -29.12 -34.98 -15.67
C LYS A 143 -29.91 -35.74 -14.61
N SER A 144 -29.31 -35.94 -13.44
CA SER A 144 -29.95 -36.63 -12.32
C SER A 144 -29.25 -36.33 -11.01
N LYS A 145 -29.95 -36.57 -9.91
CA LYS A 145 -29.37 -36.55 -8.55
C LYS A 145 -28.10 -37.40 -8.44
N ALA A 146 -28.14 -38.61 -9.00
CA ALA A 146 -27.02 -39.54 -8.92
C ALA A 146 -25.80 -39.06 -9.69
N GLU A 147 -25.99 -38.38 -10.82
CA GLU A 147 -24.89 -37.76 -11.58
C GLU A 147 -24.31 -36.54 -10.84
N ALA A 148 -25.17 -35.69 -10.28
CA ALA A 148 -24.75 -34.55 -9.49
C ALA A 148 -23.93 -34.98 -8.26
N LEU A 149 -24.41 -35.98 -7.50
CA LEU A 149 -23.73 -36.47 -6.30
C LEU A 149 -22.42 -37.23 -6.57
N LYS A 150 -22.11 -37.57 -7.83
CA LYS A 150 -20.76 -38.05 -8.20
C LYS A 150 -19.74 -36.91 -8.31
N ARG A 151 -20.22 -35.67 -8.49
CA ARG A 151 -19.39 -34.48 -8.73
C ARG A 151 -19.33 -33.57 -7.51
N VAL A 152 -20.40 -33.48 -6.73
CA VAL A 152 -20.52 -32.61 -5.54
C VAL A 152 -21.12 -33.37 -4.36
N ALA A 153 -20.88 -32.87 -3.15
CA ALA A 153 -21.46 -33.36 -1.91
C ALA A 153 -22.36 -32.30 -1.25
N ILE A 154 -23.28 -32.75 -0.38
CA ILE A 154 -23.95 -31.85 0.55
C ILE A 154 -22.91 -31.29 1.52
N GLY A 155 -22.90 -29.97 1.71
CA GLY A 155 -21.91 -29.25 2.49
C GLY A 155 -20.72 -28.72 1.68
N ASP A 156 -20.58 -29.09 0.40
CA ASP A 156 -19.63 -28.41 -0.49
C ASP A 156 -20.05 -26.94 -0.65
N VAL A 157 -19.05 -26.07 -0.75
CA VAL A 157 -19.24 -24.61 -0.80
C VAL A 157 -18.92 -24.07 -2.18
N ALA A 158 -19.55 -22.96 -2.54
CA ALA A 158 -19.36 -22.28 -3.81
C ALA A 158 -19.10 -20.78 -3.63
N THR A 159 -18.22 -20.23 -4.47
CA THR A 159 -17.94 -18.79 -4.56
C THR A 159 -18.24 -18.29 -5.97
N TYR A 160 -18.45 -16.99 -6.13
CA TYR A 160 -18.60 -16.37 -7.45
C TYR A 160 -17.32 -16.49 -8.29
N ASP A 161 -17.46 -16.65 -9.59
CA ASP A 161 -16.36 -16.70 -10.56
C ASP A 161 -16.10 -15.31 -11.17
N HIS A 162 -15.78 -14.38 -10.28
CA HIS A 162 -15.48 -12.97 -10.57
C HIS A 162 -14.05 -12.68 -10.11
N GLU A 163 -13.12 -12.80 -11.06
CA GLU A 163 -11.69 -12.58 -10.81
C GLU A 163 -11.32 -11.10 -10.85
N LEU A 164 -10.11 -10.80 -10.38
CA LEU A 164 -9.56 -9.45 -10.40
C LEU A 164 -9.42 -8.92 -11.84
N GLN A 165 -9.99 -7.75 -12.08
CA GLN A 165 -9.86 -7.02 -13.33
C GLN A 165 -9.64 -5.53 -13.07
N MET A 166 -8.82 -4.89 -13.90
CA MET A 166 -8.63 -3.44 -13.86
C MET A 166 -9.75 -2.77 -14.66
N LEU A 167 -10.46 -1.82 -14.06
CA LEU A 167 -11.50 -1.03 -14.74
C LEU A 167 -10.90 0.19 -15.46
N GLY A 168 -9.86 0.78 -14.88
CA GLY A 168 -9.18 1.95 -15.44
C GLY A 168 -8.39 2.72 -14.39
N GLY A 169 -7.21 3.21 -14.74
CA GLY A 169 -6.31 3.85 -13.78
C GLY A 169 -5.92 2.88 -12.66
N SER A 170 -6.23 3.25 -11.42
CA SER A 170 -6.01 2.43 -10.22
C SER A 170 -7.27 1.73 -9.70
N LEU A 171 -8.41 1.87 -10.39
CA LEU A 171 -9.64 1.18 -10.01
C LEU A 171 -9.61 -0.27 -10.46
N ALA A 172 -9.93 -1.16 -9.52
CA ALA A 172 -9.99 -2.59 -9.73
C ALA A 172 -11.34 -3.15 -9.27
N THR A 173 -11.79 -4.21 -9.92
CA THR A 173 -12.96 -5.00 -9.52
C THR A 173 -12.59 -6.46 -9.31
N ALA A 174 -13.19 -7.09 -8.30
CA ALA A 174 -13.03 -8.50 -7.98
C ALA A 174 -14.18 -8.91 -7.04
N ARG A 175 -14.41 -10.21 -6.87
CA ARG A 175 -15.09 -10.67 -5.64
C ARG A 175 -14.17 -10.50 -4.44
N ALA A 176 -14.76 -10.44 -3.25
CA ALA A 176 -14.06 -10.61 -1.98
C ALA A 176 -12.90 -9.62 -1.78
N PHE A 177 -13.04 -8.38 -2.26
CA PHE A 177 -12.21 -7.31 -1.70
C PHE A 177 -12.53 -7.21 -0.23
N ASP A 178 -13.81 -7.29 0.12
CA ASP A 178 -14.31 -7.61 1.45
C ASP A 178 -13.97 -9.06 1.86
N ASN A 179 -13.06 -9.29 2.80
CA ASN A 179 -12.04 -8.36 3.31
C ASN A 179 -10.63 -8.89 3.06
N LYS A 180 -10.44 -9.66 1.99
CA LYS A 180 -9.10 -10.11 1.61
C LYS A 180 -8.14 -8.95 1.38
N VAL A 181 -8.66 -7.76 1.07
CA VAL A 181 -7.85 -6.54 1.00
C VAL A 181 -7.34 -6.11 2.38
N GLY A 182 -8.12 -6.23 3.45
CA GLY A 182 -7.68 -5.99 4.82
C GLY A 182 -6.66 -7.03 5.28
N ALA A 183 -6.91 -8.32 5.00
CA ALA A 183 -5.92 -9.39 5.24
C ALA A 183 -4.59 -9.12 4.50
N TYR A 184 -4.67 -8.69 3.23
CA TYR A 184 -3.50 -8.23 2.47
C TYR A 184 -2.81 -7.06 3.17
N VAL A 185 -3.53 -6.01 3.57
CA VAL A 185 -2.96 -4.82 4.19
C VAL A 185 -2.21 -5.16 5.48
N VAL A 186 -2.79 -5.97 6.38
CA VAL A 186 -2.12 -6.33 7.64
C VAL A 186 -0.94 -7.27 7.41
N GLY A 187 -1.02 -8.18 6.43
CA GLY A 187 0.07 -9.06 6.05
C GLY A 187 1.25 -8.28 5.44
N GLU A 188 0.97 -7.46 4.43
CA GLU A 188 1.96 -6.62 3.74
C GLU A 188 2.58 -5.60 4.70
N THR A 189 1.80 -5.04 5.63
CA THR A 189 2.33 -4.17 6.69
C THR A 189 3.38 -4.91 7.51
N LEU A 190 3.12 -6.16 7.92
CA LEU A 190 4.10 -6.95 8.66
C LEU A 190 5.34 -7.24 7.80
N VAL A 191 5.16 -7.64 6.55
CA VAL A 191 6.28 -7.90 5.61
C VAL A 191 7.18 -6.67 5.46
N ARG A 192 6.60 -5.47 5.41
CA ARG A 192 7.38 -4.22 5.33
C ARG A 192 8.02 -3.84 6.66
N LEU A 193 7.33 -4.01 7.79
CA LEU A 193 7.87 -3.75 9.12
C LEU A 193 9.00 -4.72 9.51
N ALA A 194 8.98 -5.96 9.01
CA ALA A 194 10.04 -6.95 9.25
C ALA A 194 11.41 -6.47 8.74
N LYS A 195 11.40 -5.58 7.74
CA LYS A 195 12.60 -4.96 7.16
C LYS A 195 13.14 -3.82 8.05
N GLU A 196 12.41 -3.41 9.08
CA GLU A 196 12.81 -2.38 10.03
C GLU A 196 13.52 -2.98 11.25
N LYS A 197 14.71 -2.45 11.58
CA LYS A 197 15.60 -3.12 12.53
C LYS A 197 15.24 -2.96 14.01
N LYS A 198 14.31 -2.07 14.39
CA LYS A 198 13.99 -1.81 15.81
C LYS A 198 12.54 -1.38 16.02
N LEU A 199 11.66 -2.37 16.14
CA LEU A 199 10.33 -2.16 16.72
C LEU A 199 10.47 -2.11 18.25
N ALA A 200 9.87 -1.11 18.90
CA ALA A 200 9.72 -1.12 20.36
C ALA A 200 8.59 -2.08 20.77
N ALA A 201 7.50 -2.03 20.02
CA ALA A 201 6.30 -2.83 20.22
C ALA A 201 6.46 -4.28 19.74
N LYS A 202 5.69 -5.19 20.35
CA LYS A 202 5.34 -6.49 19.76
C LYS A 202 4.22 -6.25 18.76
N VAL A 203 4.48 -6.44 17.48
CA VAL A 203 3.48 -6.23 16.41
C VAL A 203 2.97 -7.59 15.95
N VAL A 204 1.66 -7.78 15.98
CA VAL A 204 1.00 -9.03 15.63
C VAL A 204 0.03 -8.76 14.49
N SER A 205 0.33 -9.27 13.29
CA SER A 205 -0.58 -9.29 12.16
C SER A 205 -1.41 -10.56 12.18
N VAL A 206 -2.72 -10.42 12.02
CA VAL A 206 -3.67 -11.52 12.07
C VAL A 206 -4.54 -11.50 10.82
N ALA A 207 -4.44 -12.56 10.01
CA ALA A 207 -5.49 -12.90 9.06
C ALA A 207 -6.55 -13.72 9.79
N THR A 208 -7.70 -13.10 10.05
CA THR A 208 -8.78 -13.70 10.84
C THR A 208 -9.71 -14.54 9.96
N ALA A 209 -10.28 -15.59 10.53
CA ALA A 209 -11.28 -16.46 9.89
C ALA A 209 -12.69 -16.17 10.43
N GLN A 210 -13.71 -16.46 9.62
CA GLN A 210 -15.12 -16.41 10.02
C GLN A 210 -15.58 -15.07 10.60
N GLU A 211 -15.20 -13.95 9.97
CA GLU A 211 -15.76 -12.64 10.30
C GLU A 211 -17.24 -12.58 9.94
N GLU A 212 -17.57 -12.99 8.71
CA GLU A 212 -18.87 -12.79 8.05
C GLU A 212 -20.04 -13.55 8.72
N ILE A 213 -19.69 -14.47 9.61
CA ILE A 213 -20.62 -15.28 10.40
C ILE A 213 -20.50 -15.02 11.90
N GLY A 214 -19.89 -13.89 12.27
CA GLY A 214 -19.90 -13.36 13.64
C GLY A 214 -18.53 -13.13 14.27
N VAL A 215 -17.56 -12.54 13.56
CA VAL A 215 -16.27 -12.04 14.10
C VAL A 215 -15.53 -13.07 14.96
N ARG A 216 -15.61 -14.35 14.58
CA ARG A 216 -15.26 -15.48 15.45
C ARG A 216 -13.75 -15.65 15.56
N GLY A 217 -13.04 -15.47 14.45
CA GLY A 217 -11.58 -15.51 14.39
C GLY A 217 -10.93 -14.39 15.19
N ALA A 218 -11.43 -13.17 15.10
CA ALA A 218 -10.94 -12.05 15.91
C ALA A 218 -11.13 -12.28 17.41
N THR A 219 -12.28 -12.83 17.83
CA THR A 219 -12.54 -13.10 19.25
C THR A 219 -11.49 -14.04 19.86
N THR A 220 -11.18 -15.12 19.15
CA THR A 220 -10.25 -16.15 19.63
C THR A 220 -8.79 -15.69 19.55
N SER A 221 -8.39 -15.10 18.43
CA SER A 221 -7.03 -14.58 18.24
C SER A 221 -6.71 -13.44 19.22
N ALA A 222 -7.60 -12.47 19.40
CA ALA A 222 -7.39 -11.39 20.36
C ALA A 222 -7.31 -11.90 21.80
N TYR A 223 -8.10 -12.92 22.17
CA TYR A 223 -8.02 -13.52 23.50
C TYR A 223 -6.65 -14.17 23.74
N ALA A 224 -6.11 -14.87 22.74
CA ALA A 224 -4.80 -15.50 22.81
C ALA A 224 -3.65 -14.49 22.82
N ILE A 225 -3.70 -13.48 21.95
CA ILE A 225 -2.66 -12.45 21.79
C ILE A 225 -2.60 -11.52 23.00
N HIS A 226 -3.76 -11.22 23.61
CA HIS A 226 -3.91 -10.24 24.69
C HIS A 226 -3.28 -8.87 24.32
N PRO A 227 -3.75 -8.23 23.24
CA PRO A 227 -3.18 -6.97 22.78
C PRO A 227 -3.49 -5.82 23.75
N HIS A 228 -2.57 -4.87 23.86
CA HIS A 228 -2.80 -3.61 24.56
C HIS A 228 -3.59 -2.63 23.67
N LEU A 229 -3.28 -2.65 22.37
CA LEU A 229 -3.99 -1.90 21.36
C LEU A 229 -4.15 -2.72 20.09
N ALA A 230 -5.23 -2.48 19.36
CA ALA A 230 -5.52 -3.16 18.11
C ALA A 230 -6.05 -2.20 17.05
N VAL A 231 -5.77 -2.49 15.79
CA VAL A 231 -6.39 -1.83 14.64
C VAL A 231 -6.96 -2.92 13.74
N ALA A 232 -8.28 -2.96 13.62
CA ALA A 232 -8.90 -3.75 12.56
C ALA A 232 -8.76 -2.99 11.23
N VAL A 233 -8.47 -3.72 10.17
CA VAL A 233 -8.44 -3.22 8.81
C VAL A 233 -9.54 -3.92 8.06
N ASP A 234 -10.51 -3.13 7.60
CA ASP A 234 -11.70 -3.63 6.94
C ASP A 234 -12.01 -2.85 5.67
N VAL A 235 -13.09 -3.18 4.99
CA VAL A 235 -13.65 -2.31 3.95
C VAL A 235 -14.67 -1.36 4.56
N GLY A 236 -14.96 -0.27 3.86
CA GLY A 236 -15.93 0.73 4.27
C GLY A 236 -16.70 1.25 3.07
N HIS A 237 -17.93 1.68 3.28
CA HIS A 237 -18.80 2.07 2.17
C HIS A 237 -18.30 3.35 1.49
N ALA A 238 -17.91 3.25 0.22
CA ALA A 238 -17.78 4.42 -0.64
C ALA A 238 -19.19 4.90 -1.03
N THR A 239 -19.53 6.14 -0.66
CA THR A 239 -20.83 6.78 -0.85
C THR A 239 -20.89 7.67 -2.09
N ASP A 240 -19.90 7.56 -2.98
CA ASP A 240 -19.77 8.32 -4.22
C ASP A 240 -20.50 7.68 -5.42
N HIS A 241 -21.53 6.87 -5.16
CA HIS A 241 -22.39 6.27 -6.17
C HIS A 241 -23.72 7.06 -6.35
N PRO A 242 -24.39 6.95 -7.52
CA PRO A 242 -25.47 7.89 -7.91
C PRO A 242 -26.68 8.00 -6.98
N ASP A 243 -26.96 7.00 -6.16
CA ASP A 243 -28.18 6.88 -5.35
C ASP A 243 -27.92 7.00 -3.83
N CYS A 244 -26.72 7.44 -3.42
CA CYS A 244 -26.41 7.58 -2.01
C CYS A 244 -26.94 8.89 -1.40
N ASP A 245 -27.61 8.79 -0.25
CA ASP A 245 -27.92 9.95 0.59
C ASP A 245 -26.83 10.16 1.65
N ASN A 246 -25.86 11.03 1.35
CA ASN A 246 -24.73 11.31 2.25
C ASN A 246 -25.15 11.87 3.62
N ARG A 247 -26.37 12.40 3.77
CA ARG A 247 -26.88 12.82 5.09
C ARG A 247 -27.12 11.64 6.03
N LYS A 248 -27.30 10.43 5.48
CA LYS A 248 -27.50 9.19 6.24
C LYS A 248 -26.22 8.42 6.48
N TYR A 249 -25.32 8.40 5.50
CA TYR A 249 -24.17 7.49 5.48
C TYR A 249 -22.82 8.20 5.52
N GLY A 250 -22.79 9.53 5.53
CA GLY A 250 -21.56 10.30 5.42
C GLY A 250 -21.03 10.37 3.98
N GLU A 251 -19.95 11.09 3.80
CA GLU A 251 -19.28 11.26 2.50
C GLU A 251 -17.94 10.53 2.51
N THR A 252 -17.81 9.58 1.61
CA THR A 252 -16.59 8.80 1.40
C THR A 252 -16.51 8.41 -0.07
N LYS A 253 -15.33 8.50 -0.67
CA LYS A 253 -15.10 8.22 -2.08
C LYS A 253 -13.91 7.34 -2.33
N LEU A 254 -13.93 6.62 -3.45
CA LEU A 254 -12.77 5.93 -3.97
C LEU A 254 -11.68 6.96 -4.35
N GLY A 255 -10.42 6.63 -4.06
CA GLY A 255 -9.26 7.50 -4.25
C GLY A 255 -9.10 8.61 -3.20
N GLY A 256 -10.04 8.69 -2.24
CA GLY A 256 -10.04 9.66 -1.14
C GLY A 256 -9.07 9.32 0.00
N GLY A 257 -8.44 8.14 -0.04
CA GLY A 257 -7.57 7.63 0.99
C GLY A 257 -8.30 6.80 2.06
N PRO A 258 -7.56 6.25 3.04
CA PRO A 258 -8.10 5.40 4.09
C PRO A 258 -9.22 6.10 4.87
N ILE A 259 -10.24 5.34 5.26
CA ILE A 259 -11.31 5.80 6.13
C ILE A 259 -10.88 5.55 7.58
N LEU A 260 -10.86 6.59 8.40
CA LEU A 260 -10.61 6.49 9.82
C LEU A 260 -11.96 6.57 10.55
N CYS A 261 -12.39 5.45 11.13
CA CYS A 261 -13.64 5.42 11.88
C CYS A 261 -13.49 6.16 13.21
N ARG A 262 -14.52 6.92 13.59
CA ARG A 262 -14.65 7.57 14.89
C ARG A 262 -16.01 7.19 15.48
N GLY A 263 -16.03 6.62 16.67
CA GLY A 263 -17.26 6.05 17.19
C GLY A 263 -17.12 5.42 18.56
N ALA A 264 -18.23 4.88 19.08
CA ALA A 264 -18.24 4.21 20.39
C ALA A 264 -17.35 2.95 20.42
N ASN A 265 -17.18 2.27 19.27
CA ASN A 265 -16.28 1.13 19.15
C ASN A 265 -14.79 1.53 19.10
N ILE A 266 -14.49 2.81 18.87
CA ILE A 266 -13.14 3.29 18.57
C ILE A 266 -12.58 4.08 19.75
N ASN A 267 -11.41 3.69 20.22
CA ASN A 267 -10.72 4.43 21.26
C ASN A 267 -10.29 5.82 20.73
N PRO A 268 -10.66 6.93 21.40
CA PRO A 268 -10.38 8.29 20.90
C PRO A 268 -8.89 8.60 20.72
N GLU A 269 -8.02 8.02 21.55
CA GLU A 269 -6.57 8.22 21.45
C GLU A 269 -5.98 7.46 20.26
N ILE A 270 -6.49 6.25 19.97
CA ILE A 270 -6.10 5.49 18.78
C ILE A 270 -6.54 6.24 17.51
N PHE A 271 -7.78 6.73 17.46
CA PHE A 271 -8.25 7.59 16.36
C PHE A 271 -7.33 8.81 16.17
N SER A 272 -7.04 9.55 17.25
CA SER A 272 -6.16 10.73 17.18
C SER A 272 -4.74 10.39 16.68
N ARG A 273 -4.22 9.22 17.06
CA ARG A 273 -2.89 8.76 16.61
C ARG A 273 -2.86 8.39 15.14
N LEU A 274 -3.88 7.67 14.66
CA LEU A 274 -4.02 7.34 13.23
C LEU A 274 -4.18 8.62 12.41
N GLN A 275 -5.01 9.56 12.86
CA GLN A 275 -5.19 10.86 12.22
C GLN A 275 -3.86 11.63 12.14
N LYS A 276 -3.15 11.77 13.26
CA LYS A 276 -1.84 12.44 13.31
C LYS A 276 -0.79 11.73 12.45
N ALA A 277 -0.84 10.40 12.35
CA ALA A 277 0.04 9.63 11.50
C ALA A 277 -0.24 9.93 10.02
N ALA A 278 -1.51 9.93 9.60
CA ALA A 278 -1.91 10.28 8.25
C ALA A 278 -1.49 11.71 7.88
N GLU A 279 -1.76 12.68 8.77
CA GLU A 279 -1.35 14.09 8.58
C GLU A 279 0.16 14.24 8.45
N LYS A 280 0.92 13.58 9.33
CA LYS A 280 2.38 13.61 9.32
C LYS A 280 2.96 12.97 8.05
N LEU A 281 2.33 11.92 7.55
CA LEU A 281 2.73 11.23 6.33
C LEU A 281 2.15 11.89 5.06
N LYS A 282 1.34 12.95 5.21
CA LYS A 282 0.60 13.59 4.12
C LYS A 282 -0.25 12.59 3.32
N ILE A 283 -0.74 11.55 3.99
CA ILE A 283 -1.68 10.58 3.41
C ILE A 283 -3.07 11.22 3.49
N PRO A 284 -3.79 11.42 2.36
CA PRO A 284 -5.18 11.85 2.42
C PRO A 284 -5.99 10.78 3.16
N TYR A 285 -6.93 11.20 3.99
CA TYR A 285 -7.79 10.31 4.75
C TYR A 285 -9.21 10.87 4.81
N GLN A 286 -10.14 9.99 5.09
CA GLN A 286 -11.56 10.28 5.23
C GLN A 286 -11.98 9.92 6.65
N VAL A 287 -13.02 10.55 7.19
CA VAL A 287 -13.50 10.25 8.54
C VAL A 287 -14.93 9.76 8.46
N GLU A 288 -15.16 8.57 8.98
CA GLU A 288 -16.48 8.00 9.16
C GLU A 288 -16.90 8.10 10.63
N ALA A 289 -18.18 8.40 10.87
CA ALA A 289 -18.73 8.46 12.21
C ALA A 289 -19.66 7.25 12.44
N ASP A 290 -19.33 6.39 13.41
CA ASP A 290 -20.18 5.26 13.79
C ASP A 290 -20.64 5.37 15.26
N PRO A 291 -21.92 5.65 15.52
CA PRO A 291 -22.45 5.73 16.88
C PRO A 291 -22.64 4.35 17.55
N ARG A 292 -22.46 3.24 16.82
CA ARG A 292 -22.74 1.88 17.29
C ARG A 292 -21.46 1.02 17.31
N PRO A 293 -21.52 -0.20 17.90
CA PRO A 293 -20.48 -1.19 17.65
C PRO A 293 -20.41 -1.50 16.16
N THR A 294 -19.19 -1.53 15.61
CA THR A 294 -18.99 -1.73 14.18
C THR A 294 -19.35 -3.16 13.78
N GLY A 295 -19.71 -3.36 12.52
CA GLY A 295 -19.90 -4.69 11.93
C GLY A 295 -18.57 -5.33 11.50
N THR A 296 -17.50 -5.15 12.28
CA THR A 296 -16.14 -5.57 11.91
C THR A 296 -15.47 -6.29 13.07
N ASP A 297 -14.31 -6.89 12.81
CA ASP A 297 -13.45 -7.51 13.83
C ASP A 297 -13.13 -6.57 15.01
N ALA A 298 -13.10 -5.25 14.80
CA ALA A 298 -12.88 -4.26 15.86
C ALA A 298 -13.89 -4.41 17.02
N ARG A 299 -15.13 -4.80 16.73
CA ARG A 299 -16.17 -5.04 17.75
C ARG A 299 -15.79 -6.17 18.69
N ALA A 300 -15.36 -7.30 18.12
CA ALA A 300 -14.93 -8.44 18.93
C ALA A 300 -13.68 -8.09 19.74
N ILE A 301 -12.68 -7.51 19.09
CA ILE A 301 -11.38 -7.20 19.71
C ILE A 301 -11.55 -6.24 20.88
N GLN A 302 -12.38 -5.19 20.74
CA GLN A 302 -12.60 -4.20 21.79
C GLN A 302 -13.10 -4.84 23.10
N MET A 303 -13.92 -5.89 23.01
CA MET A 303 -14.63 -6.50 24.15
C MET A 303 -13.86 -7.67 24.81
N VAL A 304 -12.70 -8.03 24.28
CA VAL A 304 -11.93 -9.17 24.80
C VAL A 304 -11.30 -8.84 26.16
N ARG A 305 -11.43 -9.77 27.11
CA ARG A 305 -10.86 -9.69 28.47
C ARG A 305 -11.32 -8.42 29.21
N GLY A 306 -10.38 -7.55 29.59
CA GLY A 306 -10.65 -6.27 30.27
C GLY A 306 -10.98 -5.13 29.31
N GLY A 307 -11.00 -5.40 28.01
CA GLY A 307 -11.16 -4.42 26.95
C GLY A 307 -9.83 -4.05 26.30
N VAL A 308 -9.86 -3.76 24.99
CA VAL A 308 -8.69 -3.41 24.17
C VAL A 308 -8.87 -2.03 23.54
N ALA A 309 -7.84 -1.18 23.59
CA ALA A 309 -7.84 0.10 22.89
C ALA A 309 -7.84 -0.14 21.37
N THR A 310 -9.01 0.00 20.74
CA THR A 310 -9.25 -0.47 19.37
C THR A 310 -9.42 0.69 18.40
N GLY A 311 -8.83 0.57 17.21
CA GLY A 311 -9.02 1.43 16.04
C GLY A 311 -9.60 0.64 14.87
N LEU A 312 -10.11 1.37 13.88
CA LEU A 312 -10.58 0.82 12.61
C LEU A 312 -10.09 1.72 11.48
N VAL A 313 -9.41 1.11 10.52
CA VAL A 313 -9.00 1.73 9.26
C VAL A 313 -9.69 0.98 8.14
N SER A 314 -10.50 1.67 7.33
CA SER A 314 -11.24 1.02 6.25
C SER A 314 -10.79 1.44 4.86
N ILE A 315 -10.81 0.49 3.91
CA ILE A 315 -10.60 0.74 2.49
C ILE A 315 -11.95 1.15 1.88
N PRO A 316 -12.08 2.33 1.23
CA PRO A 316 -13.29 2.67 0.49
C PRO A 316 -13.62 1.62 -0.57
N LEU A 317 -14.85 1.10 -0.51
CA LEU A 317 -15.32 0.03 -1.37
C LEU A 317 -16.75 0.30 -1.85
N ARG A 318 -17.00 0.05 -3.14
CA ARG A 318 -18.35 0.02 -3.72
C ARG A 318 -18.84 -1.40 -3.90
N TYR A 319 -20.17 -1.56 -3.78
CA TYR A 319 -20.89 -2.81 -4.04
C TYR A 319 -20.50 -3.96 -3.11
N MET A 320 -20.22 -3.62 -1.85
CA MET A 320 -19.97 -4.55 -0.75
C MET A 320 -20.98 -5.69 -0.73
N HIS A 321 -20.51 -6.91 -0.48
CA HIS A 321 -21.34 -8.12 -0.39
C HIS A 321 -22.09 -8.47 -1.69
N THR A 322 -21.57 -8.03 -2.83
CA THR A 322 -22.07 -8.44 -4.15
C THR A 322 -21.01 -9.28 -4.88
N PRO A 323 -21.37 -9.98 -5.98
CA PRO A 323 -20.41 -10.81 -6.72
C PRO A 323 -19.18 -10.06 -7.25
N SER A 324 -19.22 -8.72 -7.36
CA SER A 324 -18.14 -7.91 -7.89
C SER A 324 -18.10 -6.56 -7.18
N GLU A 325 -17.04 -6.34 -6.42
CA GLU A 325 -16.78 -5.13 -5.65
C GLU A 325 -15.79 -4.24 -6.39
N VAL A 326 -15.69 -2.96 -6.00
CA VAL A 326 -14.74 -2.02 -6.60
C VAL A 326 -13.99 -1.25 -5.53
N VAL A 327 -12.67 -1.21 -5.66
CA VAL A 327 -11.76 -0.41 -4.81
C VAL A 327 -10.78 0.39 -5.67
N ASP A 328 -10.14 1.40 -5.06
CA ASP A 328 -8.95 2.05 -5.63
C ASP A 328 -7.68 1.44 -5.00
N LEU A 329 -6.82 0.84 -5.82
CA LEU A 329 -5.57 0.23 -5.37
C LEU A 329 -4.61 1.25 -4.71
N LYS A 330 -4.76 2.55 -4.99
CA LYS A 330 -4.00 3.59 -4.28
C LYS A 330 -4.45 3.74 -2.84
N ASP A 331 -5.75 3.58 -2.55
CA ASP A 331 -6.24 3.64 -1.17
C ASP A 331 -5.78 2.42 -0.38
N VAL A 332 -5.74 1.25 -1.02
CA VAL A 332 -5.14 0.04 -0.45
C VAL A 332 -3.68 0.27 -0.06
N GLU A 333 -2.86 0.78 -0.98
CA GLU A 333 -1.45 1.09 -0.71
C GLU A 333 -1.30 2.16 0.40
N ARG A 334 -2.17 3.18 0.43
CA ARG A 334 -2.18 4.19 1.50
C ARG A 334 -2.52 3.59 2.87
N CYS A 335 -3.38 2.56 2.93
CA CYS A 335 -3.64 1.85 4.19
C CYS A 335 -2.39 1.14 4.69
N VAL A 336 -1.64 0.47 3.80
CA VAL A 336 -0.34 -0.14 4.16
C VAL A 336 0.65 0.93 4.63
N GLN A 337 0.77 2.06 3.92
CA GLN A 337 1.67 3.16 4.29
C GLN A 337 1.30 3.82 5.61
N LEU A 338 0.01 3.93 5.94
CA LEU A 338 -0.44 4.47 7.20
C LEU A 338 0.00 3.58 8.39
N LEU A 339 0.08 2.27 8.17
CA LEU A 339 0.41 1.27 9.19
C LEU A 339 1.91 0.87 9.21
N ASN A 340 2.68 1.21 8.15
CA ASN A 340 4.09 0.88 7.99
C ASN A 340 4.98 2.15 7.94
N VAL A 341 6.11 2.21 8.66
CA VAL A 341 6.89 3.47 8.78
C VAL A 341 8.40 3.29 8.62
N GLY A 342 8.89 3.13 7.37
CA GLY A 342 10.29 2.79 7.10
C GLY A 342 11.15 3.86 6.40
N LYS A 343 10.82 4.30 5.17
CA LYS A 343 11.71 5.21 4.38
C LYS A 343 11.55 6.68 4.77
N SER A 344 10.32 7.11 5.01
CA SER A 344 10.05 8.44 5.58
C SER A 344 10.66 8.58 6.97
N THR A 345 11.17 7.52 7.60
CA THR A 345 11.76 7.57 8.94
C THR A 345 13.09 8.32 8.99
N LEU A 346 13.96 8.23 7.97
CA LEU A 346 15.17 9.06 7.92
C LEU A 346 14.83 10.53 7.60
N PHE A 347 14.05 10.78 6.55
CA PHE A 347 13.59 12.13 6.20
C PHE A 347 12.85 12.80 7.37
N ASN A 348 11.98 12.05 8.06
CA ASN A 348 11.27 12.52 9.25
C ASN A 348 12.15 12.59 10.50
N ALA A 349 13.26 11.86 10.59
CA ALA A 349 14.20 11.99 11.70
C ALA A 349 14.97 13.30 11.60
N VAL A 350 15.42 13.65 10.39
CA VAL A 350 16.19 14.88 10.15
C VAL A 350 15.30 16.13 10.15
N THR A 351 14.05 16.06 9.70
CA THR A 351 13.11 17.21 9.68
C THR A 351 12.42 17.56 11.01
N ARG A 352 12.60 16.75 12.07
CA ARG A 352 11.89 16.90 13.36
C ARG A 352 12.40 18.03 14.27
N THR A 353 13.42 18.79 13.88
CA THR A 353 14.00 19.88 14.70
C THR A 353 13.16 21.17 14.61
N ARG A 354 12.09 21.20 15.41
CA ARG A 354 11.36 22.38 15.95
C ARG A 354 11.05 23.53 14.97
N LYS A 355 9.77 23.62 14.58
CA LYS A 355 9.06 24.80 14.00
C LYS A 355 9.35 25.16 12.53
N ALA A 356 9.12 24.26 11.58
CA ALA A 356 8.99 24.63 10.17
C ALA A 356 7.52 24.48 9.72
N GLN A 357 6.86 25.60 9.43
CA GLN A 357 5.57 25.63 8.75
C GLN A 357 5.79 25.27 7.27
N ALA A 358 5.27 24.13 6.83
CA ALA A 358 5.14 23.83 5.41
C ALA A 358 3.85 24.51 4.90
N ALA A 359 3.99 25.57 4.11
CA ALA A 359 2.88 26.16 3.38
C ALA A 359 2.69 25.40 2.05
N ASN A 360 1.45 25.01 1.75
CA ASN A 360 1.08 24.38 0.49
C ASN A 360 1.00 25.43 -0.63
N TYR A 361 1.74 25.25 -1.72
CA TYR A 361 1.38 25.84 -3.01
C TYR A 361 0.72 24.77 -3.89
N PRO A 362 -0.35 25.10 -4.63
CA PRO A 362 -1.09 24.14 -5.42
C PRO A 362 -0.46 23.96 -6.80
N PHE A 363 -0.20 22.73 -7.22
CA PHE A 363 -0.59 22.08 -8.49
C PHE A 363 0.08 20.69 -8.53
N CYS A 364 -0.73 19.64 -8.75
CA CYS A 364 -0.32 18.24 -8.62
C CYS A 364 0.61 17.76 -9.74
N THR A 365 1.60 16.95 -9.35
CA THR A 365 2.25 15.78 -10.02
C THR A 365 3.78 15.89 -10.12
N ILE A 366 4.49 14.86 -9.61
CA ILE A 366 5.95 14.62 -9.78
C ILE A 366 6.91 15.55 -8.97
N GLU A 367 6.58 15.94 -7.74
CA GLU A 367 7.50 16.76 -6.92
C GLU A 367 8.13 15.98 -5.75
N PRO A 368 9.43 16.17 -5.46
CA PRO A 368 10.14 15.49 -4.37
C PRO A 368 9.61 15.93 -3.00
N ASN A 369 9.80 15.11 -1.96
CA ASN A 369 9.40 15.55 -0.62
C ASN A 369 10.39 16.61 -0.12
N VAL A 370 9.92 17.84 0.07
CA VAL A 370 10.72 18.95 0.59
C VAL A 370 10.44 19.18 2.08
N GLY A 371 11.49 19.37 2.88
CA GLY A 371 11.39 19.66 4.31
C GLY A 371 12.48 20.63 4.78
N MET A 372 12.09 21.72 5.44
CA MET A 372 13.04 22.65 6.06
C MET A 372 13.44 22.22 7.47
N VAL A 373 14.73 22.28 7.76
CA VAL A 373 15.33 21.87 9.04
C VAL A 373 16.18 22.99 9.59
N THR A 374 15.99 23.36 10.86
CA THR A 374 16.91 24.30 11.52
C THR A 374 18.17 23.57 11.99
N VAL A 375 19.34 24.17 11.75
CA VAL A 375 20.64 23.66 12.20
C VAL A 375 20.81 24.03 13.68
N PRO A 376 20.87 23.04 14.60
CA PRO A 376 21.07 23.33 16.01
C PRO A 376 22.46 23.94 16.25
N ASP A 377 22.50 25.14 16.82
CA ASP A 377 23.74 25.81 17.23
C ASP A 377 23.60 26.33 18.66
N SER A 378 24.28 25.68 19.61
CA SER A 378 24.23 26.03 21.03
C SER A 378 24.79 27.42 21.34
N ARG A 379 25.54 28.03 20.42
CA ARG A 379 26.10 29.38 20.60
C ARG A 379 25.03 30.46 20.45
N LEU A 380 23.97 30.20 19.69
CA LEU A 380 22.90 31.17 19.43
C LEU A 380 22.18 31.59 20.71
N ASP A 381 21.92 30.66 21.62
CA ASP A 381 21.28 30.95 22.90
C ASP A 381 22.14 31.85 23.80
N TRP A 382 23.46 31.64 23.79
CA TRP A 382 24.40 32.46 24.55
C TRP A 382 24.53 33.87 23.93
N LEU A 383 24.66 33.96 22.61
CA LEU A 383 24.74 35.22 21.88
C LEU A 383 23.47 36.05 22.04
N ALA A 384 22.29 35.42 21.97
CA ALA A 384 21.01 36.10 22.15
C ALA A 384 20.86 36.69 23.56
N LYS A 385 21.29 35.97 24.60
CA LYS A 385 21.32 36.47 25.99
C LYS A 385 22.29 37.63 26.16
N MET A 386 23.46 37.56 25.54
CA MET A 386 24.48 38.62 25.65
C MET A 386 24.08 39.89 24.89
N SER A 387 23.45 39.75 23.73
CA SER A 387 23.04 40.87 22.86
C SER A 387 21.66 41.44 23.19
N GLY A 388 20.85 40.77 24.03
CA GLY A 388 19.47 41.16 24.31
C GLY A 388 18.52 40.98 23.11
N SER A 389 18.79 40.01 22.22
CA SER A 389 18.00 39.81 21.00
C SER A 389 16.61 39.22 21.30
N GLU A 390 15.57 39.81 20.72
CA GLU A 390 14.17 39.37 20.90
C GLU A 390 13.86 38.04 20.20
N LYS A 391 14.60 37.70 19.14
CA LYS A 391 14.38 36.50 18.33
C LYS A 391 15.70 35.84 17.95
N ILE A 392 15.73 34.50 18.04
CA ILE A 392 16.83 33.67 17.54
C ILE A 392 16.45 33.17 16.14
N LEU A 393 17.31 33.43 15.16
CA LEU A 393 17.16 32.95 13.78
C LEU A 393 18.26 31.91 13.50
N PRO A 394 17.97 30.61 13.63
CA PRO A 394 18.94 29.57 13.28
C PRO A 394 19.12 29.48 11.77
N ALA A 395 20.29 29.02 11.33
CA ALA A 395 20.49 28.61 9.94
C ALA A 395 19.52 27.47 9.59
N SER A 396 19.01 27.43 8.36
CA SER A 396 18.10 26.39 7.90
C SER A 396 18.64 25.67 6.66
N ILE A 397 18.40 24.36 6.59
CA ILE A 397 18.71 23.50 5.45
C ILE A 397 17.39 22.99 4.88
N GLU A 398 17.25 23.00 3.56
CA GLU A 398 16.16 22.38 2.85
C GLU A 398 16.57 20.96 2.42
N LEU A 399 15.81 19.95 2.83
CA LEU A 399 16.01 18.56 2.46
C LEU A 399 15.00 18.16 1.40
N VAL A 400 15.50 17.52 0.35
CA VAL A 400 14.72 17.08 -0.81
C VAL A 400 14.88 15.56 -0.95
N ASP A 401 13.82 14.79 -0.72
CA ASP A 401 13.81 13.33 -0.89
C ASP A 401 13.36 12.95 -2.30
N ILE A 402 14.16 12.13 -2.96
CA ILE A 402 13.98 11.70 -4.35
C ILE A 402 13.86 10.17 -4.44
N ALA A 403 13.32 9.69 -5.56
CA ALA A 403 13.33 8.26 -5.87
C ALA A 403 14.77 7.75 -6.10
N GLY A 404 15.00 6.45 -5.88
CA GLY A 404 16.31 5.84 -6.10
C GLY A 404 16.69 5.84 -7.58
N LEU A 405 17.96 6.11 -7.88
CA LEU A 405 18.50 6.03 -9.24
C LEU A 405 18.84 4.56 -9.57
N VAL A 406 18.52 4.16 -10.80
CA VAL A 406 18.87 2.85 -11.37
C VAL A 406 19.80 3.03 -12.55
N LYS A 407 20.51 1.97 -12.94
CA LYS A 407 21.31 1.96 -14.17
C LYS A 407 20.42 2.37 -15.36
N GLY A 408 20.90 3.23 -16.24
CA GLY A 408 20.12 3.81 -17.35
C GLY A 408 19.32 5.07 -16.99
N ALA A 409 19.34 5.55 -15.76
CA ALA A 409 18.63 6.77 -15.34
C ALA A 409 19.00 8.00 -16.19
N SER A 410 20.28 8.14 -16.58
CA SER A 410 20.78 9.20 -17.48
C SER A 410 20.23 9.13 -18.91
N GLN A 411 19.70 7.98 -19.32
CA GLN A 411 19.07 7.76 -20.62
C GLN A 411 17.53 7.80 -20.53
N GLY A 412 16.98 7.95 -19.31
CA GLY A 412 15.54 8.07 -19.07
C GLY A 412 14.85 6.81 -18.54
N GLU A 413 15.58 5.75 -18.20
CA GLU A 413 14.99 4.59 -17.54
C GLU A 413 14.41 4.96 -16.17
N GLY A 414 13.26 4.38 -15.81
CA GLY A 414 12.63 4.58 -14.50
C GLY A 414 12.26 6.03 -14.16
N LEU A 415 12.01 6.89 -15.16
CA LEU A 415 11.83 8.35 -15.01
C LEU A 415 13.11 9.10 -14.55
N GLY A 416 14.30 8.48 -14.68
CA GLY A 416 15.57 8.99 -14.19
C GLY A 416 15.87 10.45 -14.57
N ASN A 417 15.58 10.86 -15.80
CA ASN A 417 15.81 12.24 -16.27
C ASN A 417 15.05 13.31 -15.46
N GLN A 418 13.86 12.98 -14.93
CA GLN A 418 13.09 13.91 -14.10
C GLN A 418 13.71 14.03 -12.70
N PHE A 419 14.12 12.92 -12.09
CA PHE A 419 14.81 12.93 -10.79
C PHE A 419 16.18 13.61 -10.85
N LEU A 420 16.94 13.41 -11.93
CA LEU A 420 18.21 14.10 -12.16
C LEU A 420 18.04 15.61 -12.23
N THR A 421 16.88 16.11 -12.69
CA THR A 421 16.58 17.54 -12.72
C THR A 421 16.49 18.12 -11.30
N HIS A 422 15.82 17.43 -10.38
CA HIS A 422 15.76 17.85 -8.96
C HIS A 422 17.14 17.81 -8.29
N ILE A 423 17.98 16.82 -8.61
CA ILE A 423 19.37 16.78 -8.10
C ILE A 423 20.19 17.99 -8.60
N ARG A 424 19.87 18.56 -9.77
CA ARG A 424 20.56 19.79 -10.24
C ARG A 424 20.28 21.00 -9.36
N GLU A 425 19.14 21.02 -8.69
CA GLU A 425 18.66 22.17 -7.90
C GLU A 425 19.17 22.17 -6.44
N VAL A 426 19.72 21.06 -5.94
CA VAL A 426 20.20 20.96 -4.54
C VAL A 426 21.66 21.39 -4.37
N ASP A 427 22.06 21.85 -3.19
CA ASP A 427 23.46 22.26 -2.93
C ASP A 427 24.40 21.08 -2.67
N ALA A 428 23.89 19.98 -2.12
CA ALA A 428 24.64 18.77 -1.77
C ALA A 428 23.77 17.52 -1.95
N ILE A 429 24.41 16.38 -2.13
CA ILE A 429 23.78 15.07 -2.33
C ILE A 429 24.10 14.20 -1.11
N ILE A 430 23.15 13.40 -0.65
CA ILE A 430 23.38 12.38 0.37
C ILE A 430 23.02 11.03 -0.24
N GLN A 431 24.00 10.15 -0.40
CA GLN A 431 23.75 8.81 -0.93
C GLN A 431 23.37 7.86 0.21
N VAL A 432 22.20 7.25 0.09
CA VAL A 432 21.72 6.23 1.03
C VAL A 432 21.71 4.90 0.29
N VAL A 433 22.72 4.07 0.55
CA VAL A 433 22.86 2.73 -0.04
C VAL A 433 22.64 1.62 0.98
N ARG A 434 22.30 0.44 0.47
CA ARG A 434 21.96 -0.72 1.28
C ARG A 434 23.23 -1.52 1.61
N CYS A 435 23.56 -1.63 2.89
CA CYS A 435 24.72 -2.39 3.36
C CYS A 435 24.37 -3.73 4.03
N PHE A 436 23.30 -4.40 3.60
CA PHE A 436 22.88 -5.68 4.16
C PHE A 436 22.21 -6.57 3.10
N GLU A 437 22.61 -7.83 3.03
CA GLU A 437 21.96 -8.84 2.19
C GLU A 437 20.67 -9.34 2.86
N ASP A 438 19.63 -9.53 2.05
CA ASP A 438 18.32 -10.07 2.43
C ASP A 438 17.70 -10.65 1.16
N ALA A 439 17.38 -11.95 1.20
CA ALA A 439 16.91 -12.72 0.05
C ALA A 439 15.50 -12.29 -0.41
N ASP A 440 14.73 -11.63 0.45
CA ASP A 440 13.36 -11.23 0.17
C ASP A 440 13.22 -9.77 -0.26
N ILE A 441 14.34 -9.07 -0.41
CA ILE A 441 14.37 -7.70 -0.94
C ILE A 441 15.12 -7.73 -2.27
N HIS A 442 14.33 -7.74 -3.36
CA HIS A 442 14.86 -7.72 -4.71
C HIS A 442 15.74 -6.48 -4.91
N HIS A 443 17.04 -6.71 -5.04
CA HIS A 443 17.97 -5.69 -5.48
C HIS A 443 17.87 -5.57 -7.01
N VAL A 444 17.91 -4.36 -7.56
CA VAL A 444 17.72 -4.12 -9.02
C VAL A 444 18.72 -4.90 -9.89
N THR A 445 19.89 -5.23 -9.34
CA THR A 445 20.95 -6.02 -9.97
C THR A 445 21.01 -7.48 -9.49
N GLY A 446 20.04 -7.93 -8.69
CA GLY A 446 19.91 -9.28 -8.15
C GLY A 446 20.79 -9.61 -6.93
N THR A 447 21.83 -8.83 -6.64
CA THR A 447 22.73 -9.01 -5.47
C THR A 447 22.90 -7.68 -4.75
N VAL A 448 23.17 -7.65 -3.45
CA VAL A 448 23.43 -6.40 -2.72
C VAL A 448 24.92 -6.14 -2.69
N ASP A 449 25.35 -4.99 -3.19
CA ASP A 449 26.74 -4.56 -3.10
C ASP A 449 26.74 -3.03 -2.98
N PRO A 450 26.83 -2.49 -1.74
CA PRO A 450 26.77 -1.05 -1.54
C PRO A 450 27.86 -0.28 -2.30
N LEU A 451 29.04 -0.87 -2.56
CA LEU A 451 30.08 -0.21 -3.32
C LEU A 451 29.67 -0.10 -4.80
N ARG A 452 29.14 -1.18 -5.37
CA ARG A 452 28.61 -1.17 -6.74
C ARG A 452 27.37 -0.29 -6.87
N ASP A 453 26.55 -0.18 -5.83
CA ASP A 453 25.35 0.66 -5.85
C ASP A 453 25.73 2.15 -5.80
N ILE A 454 26.72 2.52 -4.98
CA ILE A 454 27.38 3.83 -5.01
C ILE A 454 27.96 4.08 -6.41
N GLU A 455 28.71 3.12 -6.96
CA GLU A 455 29.31 3.23 -8.28
C GLU A 455 28.25 3.42 -9.37
N THR A 456 27.11 2.73 -9.28
CA THR A 456 25.99 2.87 -10.22
C THR A 456 25.40 4.28 -10.13
N ILE A 457 25.14 4.78 -8.91
CA ILE A 457 24.64 6.15 -8.70
C ILE A 457 25.63 7.16 -9.29
N VAL A 458 26.91 7.05 -8.94
CA VAL A 458 27.97 7.94 -9.43
C VAL A 458 28.08 7.88 -10.95
N THR A 459 28.04 6.68 -11.54
CA THR A 459 28.11 6.48 -12.99
C THR A 459 26.94 7.17 -13.69
N GLU A 460 25.71 7.05 -13.19
CA GLU A 460 24.56 7.72 -13.79
C GLU A 460 24.65 9.25 -13.71
N LEU A 461 25.16 9.80 -12.59
CA LEU A 461 25.41 11.23 -12.47
C LEU A 461 26.50 11.70 -13.46
N VAL A 462 27.60 10.94 -13.59
CA VAL A 462 28.68 11.23 -14.53
C VAL A 462 28.20 11.17 -15.98
N LEU A 463 27.42 10.16 -16.35
CA LEU A 463 26.87 10.02 -17.70
C LEU A 463 25.93 11.17 -18.06
N ALA A 464 25.06 11.59 -17.12
CA ALA A 464 24.21 12.75 -17.32
C ALA A 464 25.01 14.05 -17.49
N ASP A 465 26.07 14.26 -16.72
CA ASP A 465 26.95 15.42 -16.87
C ASP A 465 27.78 15.38 -18.16
N LEU A 466 28.28 14.21 -18.56
CA LEU A 466 29.00 14.02 -19.82
C LEU A 466 28.12 14.36 -21.02
N GLY A 467 26.85 13.95 -20.97
CA GLY A 467 25.83 14.33 -21.96
C GLY A 467 25.60 15.85 -22.01
N SER A 468 25.54 16.50 -20.85
CA SER A 468 25.42 17.97 -20.76
C SER A 468 26.65 18.71 -21.28
N VAL A 469 27.87 18.27 -20.93
CA VAL A 469 29.14 18.87 -21.37
C VAL A 469 29.33 18.70 -22.89
N THR A 470 29.05 17.51 -23.42
CA THR A 470 29.17 17.23 -24.86
C THR A 470 28.24 18.12 -25.68
N LYS A 471 26.97 18.25 -25.27
CA LYS A 471 26.00 19.15 -25.93
C LYS A 471 26.44 20.62 -25.90
N ARG A 472 27.12 21.07 -24.83
CA ARG A 472 27.66 22.44 -24.73
C ARG A 472 28.87 22.64 -25.63
N LEU A 473 29.74 21.63 -25.78
CA LEU A 473 30.90 21.68 -26.67
C LEU A 473 30.52 21.70 -28.17
N GLU A 474 29.42 21.06 -28.56
CA GLU A 474 28.94 21.03 -29.95
C GLU A 474 28.30 22.35 -30.40
N LYS A 475 27.86 23.21 -29.47
CA LYS A 475 27.28 24.54 -29.74
C LYS A 475 28.12 25.67 -29.14
N PRO A 476 29.38 25.89 -29.58
CA PRO A 476 30.15 27.03 -29.11
C PRO A 476 29.44 28.33 -29.53
N GLY A 477 29.10 29.17 -28.55
CA GLY A 477 28.42 30.45 -28.78
C GLY A 477 29.20 31.35 -29.74
N LYS A 478 28.50 32.25 -30.46
CA LYS A 478 29.12 33.21 -31.40
C LYS A 478 30.27 34.02 -30.78
N ALA A 479 30.23 34.27 -29.46
CA ALA A 479 31.27 34.96 -28.69
C ALA A 479 32.62 34.22 -28.64
N ALA A 480 32.62 32.88 -28.56
CA ALA A 480 33.85 32.08 -28.57
C ALA A 480 34.59 32.15 -29.91
N LYS A 481 33.82 32.24 -31.01
CA LYS A 481 34.35 32.40 -32.38
C LYS A 481 34.86 33.83 -32.65
N GLN A 482 34.37 34.83 -31.91
CA GLN A 482 34.79 36.24 -32.01
C GLN A 482 35.96 36.60 -31.08
N GLY A 483 36.47 35.66 -30.29
CA GLY A 483 37.73 35.82 -29.57
C GLY A 483 37.65 36.30 -28.12
N ASP A 484 36.47 36.29 -27.50
CA ASP A 484 36.31 36.60 -26.07
C ASP A 484 37.16 35.66 -25.19
N ALA A 485 37.98 36.25 -24.32
CA ALA A 485 38.87 35.54 -23.42
C ALA A 485 38.11 34.62 -22.45
N THR A 486 36.92 35.04 -22.02
CA THR A 486 36.07 34.27 -21.09
C THR A 486 35.51 33.03 -21.75
N ALA A 487 35.00 33.17 -22.98
CA ALA A 487 34.44 32.06 -23.76
C ALA A 487 35.51 31.04 -24.19
N LYS A 488 36.77 31.47 -24.40
CA LYS A 488 37.90 30.56 -24.63
C LYS A 488 38.28 29.77 -23.38
N ALA A 489 38.29 30.41 -22.21
CA ALA A 489 38.54 29.74 -20.94
C ALA A 489 37.44 28.71 -20.63
N GLU A 490 36.17 29.04 -20.91
CA GLU A 490 35.03 28.13 -20.76
C GLU A 490 35.18 26.87 -21.63
N LEU A 491 35.54 27.02 -22.90
CA LEU A 491 35.76 25.89 -23.81
C LEU A 491 36.96 25.03 -23.41
N ALA A 492 38.04 25.64 -22.93
CA ALA A 492 39.20 24.91 -22.42
C ALA A 492 38.82 24.07 -21.18
N LEU A 493 38.02 24.63 -20.27
CA LEU A 493 37.51 23.92 -19.10
C LEU A 493 36.55 22.79 -19.47
N LEU A 494 35.61 23.03 -20.40
CA LEU A 494 34.68 22.00 -20.89
C LEU A 494 35.42 20.83 -21.56
N ALA A 495 36.51 21.09 -22.29
CA ALA A 495 37.33 20.06 -22.90
C ALA A 495 38.04 19.19 -21.84
N ARG A 496 38.59 19.81 -20.79
CA ARG A 496 39.19 19.11 -19.64
C ARG A 496 38.15 18.30 -18.87
N LEU A 497 36.97 18.89 -18.61
CA LEU A 497 35.85 18.22 -17.95
C LEU A 497 35.35 17.01 -18.73
N LYS A 498 35.24 17.12 -20.06
CA LYS A 498 34.87 15.98 -20.91
C LYS A 498 35.86 14.82 -20.74
N GLN A 499 37.16 15.09 -20.84
CA GLN A 499 38.20 14.06 -20.65
C GLN A 499 38.20 13.45 -19.24
N HIS A 500 37.82 14.22 -18.22
CA HIS A 500 37.74 13.76 -16.84
C HIS A 500 36.50 12.89 -16.59
N LEU A 501 35.34 13.34 -17.07
CA LEU A 501 34.07 12.61 -16.99
C LEU A 501 34.09 11.33 -17.85
N ASP A 502 34.77 11.34 -19.00
CA ASP A 502 34.98 10.15 -19.85
C ASP A 502 35.74 9.03 -19.10
N LYS A 503 36.51 9.37 -18.06
CA LYS A 503 37.20 8.40 -17.19
C LYS A 503 36.30 7.85 -16.08
N GLY A 504 35.02 8.23 -16.03
CA GLY A 504 34.08 7.83 -14.97
C GLY A 504 34.27 8.58 -13.66
N VAL A 505 35.07 9.66 -13.63
CA VAL A 505 35.45 10.34 -12.38
C VAL A 505 34.59 11.60 -12.18
N PRO A 506 34.00 11.82 -10.98
CA PRO A 506 33.18 13.00 -10.69
C PRO A 506 33.90 14.34 -10.91
N ALA A 507 33.19 15.34 -11.42
CA ALA A 507 33.74 16.67 -11.71
C ALA A 507 34.37 17.37 -10.50
N LEU A 508 33.90 17.10 -9.27
CA LEU A 508 34.43 17.67 -8.03
C LEU A 508 35.92 17.35 -7.78
N THR A 509 36.43 16.26 -8.37
CA THR A 509 37.81 15.78 -8.15
C THR A 509 38.83 16.35 -9.13
N LEU A 510 38.39 17.10 -10.14
CA LEU A 510 39.29 17.70 -11.12
C LEU A 510 40.01 18.92 -10.49
N GLU A 511 41.34 18.94 -10.58
CA GLU A 511 42.12 20.10 -10.12
C GLU A 511 41.81 21.34 -10.97
N MET A 512 41.29 22.36 -10.30
CA MET A 512 40.86 23.62 -10.92
C MET A 512 41.38 24.82 -10.13
N ASN A 513 41.75 25.88 -10.85
CA ASN A 513 42.03 27.18 -10.23
C ASN A 513 40.72 27.91 -9.84
N ASP A 514 40.82 29.01 -9.07
CA ASP A 514 39.64 29.69 -8.53
C ASP A 514 38.74 30.33 -9.59
N ASP A 515 39.29 30.68 -10.76
CA ASP A 515 38.51 31.21 -11.87
C ASP A 515 37.78 30.10 -12.65
N GLU A 516 38.40 28.93 -12.79
CA GLU A 516 37.76 27.72 -13.34
C GLU A 516 36.61 27.23 -12.43
N LYS A 517 36.77 27.28 -11.10
CA LYS A 517 35.70 26.94 -10.15
C LYS A 517 34.48 27.87 -10.28
N LYS A 518 34.70 29.16 -10.59
CA LYS A 518 33.59 30.11 -10.85
C LYS A 518 32.84 29.75 -12.13
N LEU A 519 33.56 29.38 -13.18
CA LEU A 519 32.97 28.95 -14.46
C LEU A 519 32.18 27.64 -14.29
N LEU A 520 32.69 26.69 -13.50
CA LEU A 520 32.04 25.41 -13.22
C LEU A 520 30.62 25.56 -12.64
N LYS A 521 30.40 26.57 -11.78
CA LYS A 521 29.07 26.82 -11.20
C LYS A 521 28.00 27.12 -12.25
N GLY A 522 28.36 27.77 -13.36
CA GLY A 522 27.45 28.03 -14.49
C GLY A 522 27.10 26.78 -15.31
N PHE A 523 27.75 25.65 -15.04
CA PHE A 523 27.50 24.39 -15.75
C PHE A 523 26.42 23.53 -15.09
N PHE A 524 26.08 23.79 -13.82
CA PHE A 524 25.08 23.03 -13.05
C PHE A 524 25.30 21.50 -13.12
N LEU A 525 26.56 21.09 -13.03
CA LEU A 525 26.95 19.67 -13.09
C LEU A 525 26.57 18.97 -11.79
N LEU A 526 25.94 17.81 -11.90
CA LEU A 526 25.52 16.96 -10.78
C LEU A 526 26.72 16.51 -9.94
N THR A 527 27.78 16.06 -10.61
CA THR A 527 29.00 15.50 -10.02
C THR A 527 29.98 16.55 -9.50
N SER A 528 29.62 17.84 -9.60
CA SER A 528 30.36 18.95 -8.99
C SER A 528 29.88 19.27 -7.57
N LYS A 529 28.75 18.69 -7.15
CA LYS A 529 28.15 18.92 -5.83
C LYS A 529 28.84 18.05 -4.76
N PRO A 530 29.01 18.56 -3.53
CA PRO A 530 29.39 17.72 -2.39
C PRO A 530 28.44 16.53 -2.26
N THR A 531 28.99 15.33 -2.09
CA THR A 531 28.26 14.05 -2.08
C THR A 531 28.71 13.17 -0.93
#